data_AF-A0A7Z1IMT1-F1
#
_entry.id   AF-A0A7Z1IMT1-F1
#
_cell.length_a   1.000
_cell.length_b   1.000
_cell.length_c   1.000
_cell.angle_alpha   90.00
_cell.angle_beta   90.00
_cell.angle_gamma   90.00
#
_symmetry.space_group_name_H-M   'P 1'
#
loop_
_entity.id
_entity.type
_entity.pdbx_description
1 polymer ?
#
loop_
_entity_poly.entity_id
_entity_poly.type
_entity_poly.pdbx_seq_one_letter_code
_entity_poly.pdbx_strand_id
1 'polypeptide(L)'
;MTKANESPSSTQTSPEPDWEVGARRTTKDGRLLALSPEPATTGERAVDVNAWIRRKTEGWLDLQHGNLLFGAEFALMFLSLFILMMLFATAITVDAYLQDGQMTWIPYSVVGGMNMLITVPWGLYMHFLGNKAVKETPPVRLNRHRREVAMPRWTGGKEYKLPFWNESAEGWAYVTVVFTIVAVFAPFMLEDATKEYRNTIIMWALAVLAIEFLVIGTYLFFALRLKKKHDPKLVYEIYPWEKLVAYIETRQDIGPGLMATHTVLTLAIPKPNDPESALAAASINVGHETAGLAQWECIRQFMENGPEACPDPKNDETLVHYKAKCRQARKEMSLFPWLGKKVGDWFFQRYLAHIITERRIKTLALKSLPEELKAWSAPLPKEQWAKPSEALLSLNQQLARAYERGLKFTQMGPVSGWQAGREEKQQQKRGRGRFRA
;
A
#
# COMPACT_ATOMS: atom_id res chain seq x y z
N MET A 1 -36.52 40.80 35.11
CA MET A 1 -35.26 41.56 34.95
C MET A 1 -34.24 40.94 35.89
N THR A 2 -33.58 39.88 35.42
CA THR A 2 -32.18 39.84 34.88
C THR A 2 -31.22 39.35 35.96
N LYS A 3 -30.96 38.04 35.91
CA LYS A 3 -29.84 37.34 36.55
C LYS A 3 -28.53 37.97 36.09
N ALA A 4 -27.67 38.35 37.03
CA ALA A 4 -26.29 38.71 36.75
C ALA A 4 -25.42 37.44 36.69
N ASN A 5 -24.69 37.30 35.60
CA ASN A 5 -23.71 36.25 35.32
C ASN A 5 -22.53 36.33 36.30
N GLU A 6 -22.26 35.23 37.01
CA GLU A 6 -20.92 34.94 37.52
C GLU A 6 -20.17 34.12 36.47
N SER A 7 -19.07 34.67 35.97
CA SER A 7 -18.13 34.00 35.07
C SER A 7 -17.14 33.19 35.91
N PRO A 8 -16.97 31.87 35.70
CA PRO A 8 -15.85 31.17 36.31
C PRO A 8 -14.58 31.38 35.47
N SER A 9 -13.64 32.12 36.07
CA SER A 9 -12.19 31.99 35.98
C SER A 9 -11.63 31.12 34.84
N SER A 10 -11.09 31.76 33.81
CA SER A 10 -10.24 31.15 32.79
C SER A 10 -8.88 30.76 33.39
N THR A 11 -8.75 29.51 33.81
CA THR A 11 -7.45 28.84 33.95
C THR A 11 -7.50 27.59 33.09
N GLN A 12 -7.68 27.79 31.78
CA GLN A 12 -7.37 26.77 30.78
C GLN A 12 -5.88 26.89 30.49
N THR A 13 -5.09 26.15 31.26
CA THR A 13 -3.79 25.67 30.79
C THR A 13 -4.03 24.99 29.44
N SER A 14 -3.35 25.47 28.39
CA SER A 14 -3.37 24.88 27.06
C SER A 14 -3.24 23.36 27.14
N PRO A 15 -4.05 22.57 26.41
CA PRO A 15 -3.91 21.11 26.46
C PRO A 15 -2.58 20.76 25.80
N GLU A 16 -1.60 20.32 26.60
CA GLU A 16 -0.50 19.54 26.08
C GLU A 16 -1.12 18.33 25.34
N PRO A 17 -0.65 17.98 24.15
CA PRO A 17 -1.22 16.85 23.43
C PRO A 17 -0.82 15.57 24.18
N ASP A 18 -1.74 15.04 25.01
CA ASP A 18 -1.59 13.75 25.72
C ASP A 18 -1.49 12.56 24.74
N TRP A 19 -0.37 12.44 24.02
CA TRP A 19 0.04 11.22 23.31
C TRP A 19 0.58 10.19 24.30
N GLU A 20 -0.06 10.07 25.46
CA GLU A 20 0.42 9.21 26.52
C GLU A 20 0.26 7.74 26.14
N VAL A 21 1.27 6.91 26.42
CA VAL A 21 1.22 5.47 26.11
C VAL A 21 0.01 4.84 26.79
N GLY A 22 -0.77 4.07 26.03
CA GLY A 22 -1.97 3.38 26.52
C GLY A 22 -3.21 4.26 26.62
N ALA A 23 -3.11 5.57 26.33
CA ALA A 23 -4.27 6.45 26.26
C ALA A 23 -5.19 6.06 25.09
N ARG A 24 -6.49 5.94 25.39
CA ARG A 24 -7.53 5.76 24.38
C ARG A 24 -8.27 7.07 24.17
N ARG A 25 -8.41 7.50 22.91
CA ARG A 25 -9.18 8.69 22.51
C ARG A 25 -10.28 8.30 21.54
N THR A 26 -11.42 8.98 21.61
CA THR A 26 -12.45 8.91 20.58
C THR A 26 -12.35 10.18 19.74
N THR A 27 -11.92 10.04 18.49
CA THR A 27 -11.89 11.13 17.51
C THR A 27 -13.23 11.17 16.76
N LYS A 28 -13.45 12.21 15.96
CA LYS A 28 -14.64 12.28 15.08
C LYS A 28 -14.70 11.12 14.08
N ASP A 29 -13.53 10.59 13.71
CA ASP A 29 -13.37 9.57 12.68
C ASP A 29 -13.28 8.15 13.25
N GLY A 30 -13.13 7.99 14.58
CA GLY A 30 -13.01 6.67 15.19
C GLY A 30 -12.41 6.60 16.60
N ARG A 31 -11.85 5.43 16.94
CA ARG A 31 -11.17 5.17 18.23
C ARG A 31 -9.66 5.06 18.01
N LEU A 32 -8.88 5.75 18.83
CA LEU A 32 -7.43 5.81 18.78
C LEU A 32 -6.84 5.22 20.06
N LEU A 33 -5.77 4.43 19.93
CA LEU A 33 -4.94 3.91 21.01
C LEU A 33 -3.49 4.34 20.78
N ALA A 34 -2.95 5.17 21.68
CA ALA A 34 -1.57 5.66 21.59
C ALA A 34 -0.57 4.59 22.07
N LEU A 35 0.50 4.39 21.30
CA LEU A 35 1.57 3.42 21.56
C LEU A 35 2.93 4.08 21.82
N SER A 36 3.09 5.34 21.40
CA SER A 36 4.36 6.09 21.44
C SER A 36 4.05 7.59 21.51
N PRO A 37 4.84 8.38 22.26
CA PRO A 37 6.20 8.75 21.81
C PRO A 37 7.32 7.91 22.42
N GLU A 38 7.18 7.42 23.65
CA GLU A 38 8.10 6.41 24.18
C GLU A 38 7.67 5.03 23.67
N PRO A 39 8.53 4.29 22.94
CA PRO A 39 8.12 3.07 22.24
C PRO A 39 7.93 1.90 23.20
N ALA A 40 6.82 1.92 23.91
CA ALA A 40 6.47 0.97 24.95
C ALA A 40 6.26 -0.43 24.39
N THR A 41 6.72 -1.43 25.14
CA THR A 41 6.29 -2.82 24.91
C THR A 41 4.81 -2.98 25.22
N THR A 42 4.12 -3.80 24.44
CA THR A 42 2.69 -4.15 24.58
C THR A 42 2.50 -5.57 25.12
N GLY A 43 3.58 -6.36 25.20
CA GLY A 43 3.57 -7.75 25.66
C GLY A 43 3.00 -8.76 24.64
N GLU A 44 2.54 -8.31 23.47
CA GLU A 44 2.04 -9.17 22.41
C GLU A 44 3.17 -9.85 21.62
N ARG A 45 2.84 -10.92 20.89
CA ARG A 45 3.81 -11.61 20.03
C ARG A 45 4.12 -10.76 18.80
N ALA A 46 5.40 -10.57 18.49
CA ALA A 46 5.84 -9.94 17.24
C ALA A 46 5.40 -10.75 16.02
N VAL A 47 4.57 -10.15 15.16
CA VAL A 47 4.07 -10.75 13.92
C VAL A 47 4.04 -9.67 12.83
N ASP A 48 4.50 -10.02 11.62
CA ASP A 48 4.34 -9.18 10.44
C ASP A 48 2.96 -9.40 9.81
N VAL A 49 2.01 -8.57 10.23
CA VAL A 49 0.63 -8.54 9.76
C VAL A 49 0.62 -8.05 8.32
N ASN A 50 0.03 -8.81 7.40
CA ASN A 50 -0.07 -8.47 5.98
C ASN A 50 1.27 -8.35 5.22
N ALA A 51 2.36 -8.91 5.75
CA ALA A 51 3.65 -9.01 5.07
C ALA A 51 4.25 -7.66 4.63
N TRP A 52 4.27 -6.68 5.55
CA TRP A 52 4.79 -5.34 5.28
C TRP A 52 6.32 -5.27 5.25
N ILE A 53 7.00 -6.24 5.88
CA ILE A 53 8.46 -6.30 5.88
C ILE A 53 8.93 -6.74 4.49
N ARG A 54 9.53 -5.80 3.75
CA ARG A 54 10.05 -6.04 2.40
C ARG A 54 11.51 -6.41 2.38
N ARG A 55 12.32 -5.68 3.16
CA ARG A 55 13.76 -5.90 3.27
C ARG A 55 14.17 -5.78 4.72
N LYS A 56 14.99 -6.73 5.16
CA LYS A 56 15.54 -6.79 6.50
C LYS A 56 17.05 -6.97 6.39
N THR A 57 17.79 -6.20 7.16
CA THR A 57 19.24 -6.31 7.33
C THR A 57 19.58 -6.23 8.82
N GLU A 58 20.85 -6.39 9.17
CA GLU A 58 21.33 -6.23 10.54
C GLU A 58 21.08 -4.83 11.11
N GLY A 59 21.22 -3.78 10.28
CA GLY A 59 21.15 -2.39 10.73
C GLY A 59 19.82 -1.69 10.46
N TRP A 60 19.07 -2.11 9.44
CA TRP A 60 17.84 -1.44 9.04
C TRP A 60 16.75 -2.38 8.53
N LEU A 61 15.51 -1.91 8.65
CA LEU A 61 14.27 -2.59 8.24
C LEU A 61 13.45 -1.66 7.34
N ASP A 62 13.01 -2.17 6.19
CA ASP A 62 12.11 -1.45 5.29
C ASP A 62 10.68 -2.00 5.38
N LEU A 63 9.76 -1.11 5.75
CA LEU A 63 8.31 -1.37 5.75
C LEU A 63 7.69 -0.73 4.51
N GLN A 64 7.00 -1.51 3.69
CA GLN A 64 6.37 -1.00 2.47
C GLN A 64 5.08 -1.76 2.13
N HIS A 65 4.07 -1.00 1.72
CA HIS A 65 2.76 -1.52 1.36
C HIS A 65 2.73 -2.16 -0.03
N GLY A 66 1.69 -2.95 -0.27
CA GLY A 66 1.23 -3.34 -1.60
C GLY A 66 1.55 -4.79 -1.94
N ASN A 67 0.62 -5.46 -2.62
CA ASN A 67 0.86 -6.75 -3.25
C ASN A 67 1.28 -6.51 -4.70
N LEU A 68 2.58 -6.39 -4.93
CA LEU A 68 3.14 -6.08 -6.26
C LEU A 68 2.94 -7.24 -7.24
N LEU A 69 2.84 -8.46 -6.72
CA LEU A 69 2.57 -9.66 -7.50
C LEU A 69 1.16 -9.63 -8.08
N PHE A 70 0.16 -9.32 -7.26
CA PHE A 70 -1.24 -9.25 -7.69
C PHE A 70 -1.41 -8.29 -8.87
N GLY A 71 -0.83 -7.09 -8.80
CA GLY A 71 -0.89 -6.14 -9.92
C GLY A 71 -0.23 -6.66 -11.20
N ALA A 72 0.83 -7.48 -11.11
CA ALA A 72 1.46 -8.11 -12.26
C ALA A 72 0.62 -9.28 -12.83
N GLU A 73 0.03 -10.12 -11.96
CA GLU A 73 -0.87 -11.19 -12.34
C GLU A 73 -2.10 -10.65 -13.08
N PHE A 74 -2.72 -9.58 -12.56
CA PHE A 74 -3.86 -8.91 -13.21
C PHE A 74 -3.52 -8.32 -14.56
N ALA A 75 -2.35 -7.67 -14.70
CA ALA A 75 -1.89 -7.15 -15.98
C ALA A 75 -1.69 -8.27 -17.02
N LEU A 76 -1.11 -9.40 -16.61
CA LEU A 76 -0.84 -10.53 -17.50
C LEU A 76 -2.07 -11.40 -17.78
N MET A 77 -3.10 -11.35 -16.93
CA MET A 77 -4.39 -11.98 -17.22
C MET A 77 -4.95 -11.50 -18.56
N PHE A 78 -4.82 -10.21 -18.89
CA PHE A 78 -5.24 -9.67 -20.19
C PHE A 78 -4.46 -10.27 -21.37
N LEU A 79 -3.19 -10.66 -21.18
CA LEU A 79 -2.43 -11.40 -22.20
C LEU A 79 -3.00 -12.81 -22.40
N SER A 80 -3.38 -13.50 -21.33
CA SER A 80 -4.01 -14.82 -21.44
C SER A 80 -5.40 -14.75 -22.05
N LEU A 81 -6.21 -13.76 -21.68
CA LEU A 81 -7.50 -13.47 -22.33
C LEU A 81 -7.30 -13.18 -23.82
N PHE A 82 -6.25 -12.44 -24.16
CA PHE A 82 -5.91 -12.18 -25.55
C PHE A 82 -5.66 -13.49 -26.32
N ILE A 83 -4.79 -14.36 -25.77
CA ILE A 83 -4.46 -15.66 -26.37
C ILE A 83 -5.70 -16.56 -26.49
N LEU A 84 -6.55 -16.62 -25.47
CA LEU A 84 -7.78 -17.43 -25.48
C LEU A 84 -8.73 -17.00 -26.58
N MET A 85 -8.93 -15.70 -26.76
CA MET A 85 -9.77 -15.18 -27.85
C MET A 85 -9.14 -15.44 -29.23
N MET A 86 -7.81 -15.42 -29.35
CA MET A 86 -7.14 -15.80 -30.59
C MET A 86 -7.28 -17.29 -30.91
N LEU A 87 -7.21 -18.16 -29.90
CA LEU A 87 -7.47 -19.59 -30.05
C LEU A 87 -8.93 -19.85 -30.43
N PHE A 88 -9.87 -19.11 -29.85
CA PHE A 88 -11.28 -19.16 -30.23
C PHE A 88 -11.51 -18.73 -31.68
N ALA A 89 -10.90 -17.61 -32.10
CA ALA A 89 -10.93 -17.16 -33.50
C ALA A 89 -10.36 -18.23 -34.44
N THR A 90 -9.25 -18.86 -34.05
CA THR A 90 -8.63 -19.97 -34.79
C THR A 90 -9.59 -21.14 -34.95
N ALA A 91 -10.27 -21.54 -33.87
CA ALA A 91 -11.22 -22.65 -33.89
C ALA A 91 -12.39 -22.38 -34.84
N ILE A 92 -12.96 -21.17 -34.82
CA ILE A 92 -14.03 -20.76 -35.75
C ILE A 92 -13.54 -20.81 -37.20
N THR A 93 -12.35 -20.27 -37.48
CA THR A 93 -11.80 -20.29 -38.84
C THR A 93 -11.57 -21.71 -39.34
N VAL A 94 -11.09 -22.62 -38.48
CA VAL A 94 -10.90 -24.03 -38.83
C VAL A 94 -12.22 -24.72 -39.09
N ASP A 95 -13.25 -24.48 -38.27
CA ASP A 95 -14.59 -25.05 -38.47
C ASP A 95 -15.21 -24.59 -39.80
N ALA A 96 -15.14 -23.30 -40.10
CA ALA A 96 -15.59 -22.74 -41.39
C ALA A 96 -14.83 -23.36 -42.57
N TYR A 97 -13.52 -23.57 -42.43
CA TYR A 97 -12.71 -24.21 -43.46
C TYR A 97 -13.10 -25.69 -43.68
N LEU A 98 -13.41 -26.42 -42.61
CA LEU A 98 -13.83 -27.82 -42.69
C LEU A 98 -15.22 -27.98 -43.34
N GLN A 99 -16.10 -27.00 -43.17
CA GLN A 99 -17.46 -27.02 -43.74
C GLN A 99 -17.47 -26.60 -45.21
N ASP A 100 -16.85 -25.47 -45.56
CA ASP A 100 -17.01 -24.84 -46.87
C ASP A 100 -15.75 -24.90 -47.76
N GLY A 101 -14.63 -25.41 -47.24
CA GLY A 101 -13.34 -25.48 -47.95
C GLY A 101 -12.68 -24.12 -48.19
N GLN A 102 -13.26 -23.03 -47.69
CA GLN A 102 -12.75 -21.67 -47.86
C GLN A 102 -12.10 -21.15 -46.57
N MET A 103 -10.90 -20.59 -46.70
CA MET A 103 -10.19 -19.98 -45.57
C MET A 103 -10.67 -18.53 -45.37
N THR A 104 -11.37 -18.27 -44.27
CA THR A 104 -11.90 -16.92 -43.94
C THR A 104 -11.08 -16.24 -42.84
N TRP A 105 -10.71 -14.97 -43.07
CA TRP A 105 -9.93 -14.16 -42.12
C TRP A 105 -10.81 -13.32 -41.16
N ILE A 106 -12.12 -13.34 -41.37
CA ILE A 106 -13.11 -12.53 -40.62
C ILE A 106 -13.05 -12.81 -39.10
N PRO A 107 -12.94 -14.07 -38.62
CA PRO A 107 -12.84 -14.32 -37.17
C PRO A 107 -11.60 -13.64 -36.56
N TYR A 108 -10.47 -13.65 -37.25
CA TYR A 108 -9.25 -12.99 -36.76
C TYR A 108 -9.34 -11.46 -36.79
N SER A 109 -9.91 -10.87 -37.84
CA SER A 109 -10.02 -9.41 -37.93
C SER A 109 -11.00 -8.85 -36.90
N VAL A 110 -12.12 -9.53 -36.66
CA VAL A 110 -13.18 -9.07 -35.75
C VAL A 110 -12.85 -9.44 -34.32
N VAL A 111 -12.71 -10.74 -34.01
CA VAL A 111 -12.47 -11.21 -32.65
C VAL A 111 -11.06 -10.81 -32.23
N GLY A 112 -10.04 -11.07 -33.05
CA GLY A 112 -8.66 -10.71 -32.72
C GLY A 112 -8.43 -9.20 -32.66
N GLY A 113 -8.96 -8.45 -33.62
CA GLY A 113 -8.84 -6.99 -33.66
C GLY A 113 -9.53 -6.29 -32.50
N MET A 114 -10.82 -6.58 -32.24
CA MET A 114 -11.56 -5.96 -31.12
C MET A 114 -10.99 -6.37 -29.76
N ASN A 115 -10.59 -7.63 -29.61
CA ASN A 115 -9.95 -8.11 -28.40
C ASN A 115 -8.64 -7.38 -28.11
N MET A 116 -7.80 -7.15 -29.13
CA MET A 116 -6.55 -6.40 -28.97
C MET A 116 -6.78 -4.98 -28.43
N LEU A 117 -7.84 -4.30 -28.90
CA LEU A 117 -8.20 -2.96 -28.44
C LEU A 117 -8.59 -2.90 -26.97
N ILE A 118 -9.02 -4.02 -26.38
CA ILE A 118 -9.37 -4.10 -24.97
C ILE A 118 -8.16 -4.62 -24.17
N THR A 119 -7.63 -5.79 -24.53
CA THR A 119 -6.63 -6.48 -23.71
C THR A 119 -5.30 -5.74 -23.64
N VAL A 120 -4.84 -5.11 -24.74
CA VAL A 120 -3.54 -4.43 -24.75
C VAL A 120 -3.58 -3.14 -23.92
N PRO A 121 -4.54 -2.20 -24.12
CA PRO A 121 -4.60 -1.00 -23.30
C PRO A 121 -4.82 -1.30 -21.82
N TRP A 122 -5.71 -2.22 -21.47
CA TRP A 122 -5.96 -2.59 -20.07
C TRP A 122 -4.77 -3.30 -19.44
N GLY A 123 -4.14 -4.24 -20.15
CA GLY A 123 -2.92 -4.91 -19.67
C GLY A 123 -1.76 -3.92 -19.45
N LEU A 124 -1.57 -2.98 -20.36
CA LEU A 124 -0.58 -1.90 -20.22
C LEU A 124 -0.93 -0.94 -19.09
N TYR A 125 -2.18 -0.51 -19.00
CA TYR A 125 -2.66 0.36 -17.92
C TYR A 125 -2.37 -0.25 -16.54
N MET A 126 -2.74 -1.51 -16.33
CA MET A 126 -2.47 -2.23 -15.08
C MET A 126 -0.96 -2.42 -14.85
N HIS A 127 -0.19 -2.67 -15.91
CA HIS A 127 1.27 -2.74 -15.81
C HIS A 127 1.87 -1.40 -15.35
N PHE A 128 1.44 -0.28 -15.92
CA PHE A 128 1.89 1.05 -15.53
C PHE A 128 1.39 1.47 -14.16
N LEU A 129 0.17 1.08 -13.79
CA LEU A 129 -0.38 1.30 -12.46
C LEU A 129 0.47 0.58 -11.40
N GLY A 130 0.88 -0.66 -11.67
CA GLY A 130 1.82 -1.38 -10.80
C GLY A 130 3.19 -0.68 -10.69
N ASN A 131 3.71 -0.14 -11.80
CA ASN A 131 4.96 0.64 -11.77
C ASN A 131 4.80 1.96 -11.00
N LYS A 132 3.64 2.62 -11.12
CA LYS A 132 3.26 3.84 -10.41
C LYS A 132 3.18 3.55 -8.90
N ALA A 133 2.47 2.49 -8.51
CA ALA A 133 2.33 2.06 -7.13
C ALA A 133 3.69 1.82 -6.44
N VAL A 134 4.65 1.17 -7.11
CA VAL A 134 6.01 0.98 -6.56
C VAL A 134 6.73 2.30 -6.28
N LYS A 135 6.55 3.31 -7.14
CA LYS A 135 7.20 4.62 -7.01
C LYS A 135 6.54 5.50 -5.97
N GLU A 136 5.22 5.41 -5.85
CA GLU A 136 4.40 6.26 -4.98
C GLU A 136 4.26 5.73 -3.56
N THR A 137 4.65 4.47 -3.33
CA THR A 137 4.71 3.85 -1.99
C THR A 137 6.16 3.62 -1.55
N PRO A 138 6.99 4.67 -1.40
CA PRO A 138 8.35 4.52 -0.91
C PRO A 138 8.37 3.88 0.49
N PRO A 139 9.37 3.04 0.80
CA PRO A 139 9.46 2.36 2.08
C PRO A 139 9.72 3.35 3.22
N VAL A 140 9.12 3.08 4.38
CA VAL A 140 9.57 3.64 5.66
C VAL A 140 10.76 2.81 6.11
N ARG A 141 11.90 3.47 6.35
CA ARG A 141 13.12 2.79 6.77
C ARG A 141 13.41 3.08 8.23
N LEU A 142 13.58 2.02 9.00
CA LEU A 142 13.96 2.07 10.41
C LEU A 142 15.43 1.69 10.53
N ASN A 143 16.22 2.47 11.25
CA ASN A 143 17.64 2.18 11.47
C ASN A 143 17.90 1.98 12.96
N ARG A 144 18.27 0.75 13.32
CA ARG A 144 18.56 0.34 14.68
C ARG A 144 19.83 0.99 15.22
N HIS A 145 20.90 0.98 14.44
CA HIS A 145 22.21 1.49 14.90
C HIS A 145 22.14 2.97 15.26
N ARG A 146 21.34 3.74 14.52
CA ARG A 146 21.12 5.17 14.78
C ARG A 146 19.95 5.46 15.73
N ARG A 147 19.05 4.48 15.97
CA ARG A 147 17.75 4.66 16.63
C ARG A 147 16.94 5.80 16.01
N GLU A 148 16.84 5.78 14.69
CA GLU A 148 16.17 6.80 13.88
C GLU A 148 15.26 6.16 12.83
N VAL A 149 14.23 6.90 12.43
CA VAL A 149 13.26 6.51 11.39
C VAL A 149 13.32 7.50 10.25
N ALA A 150 13.47 6.99 9.04
CA ALA A 150 13.38 7.77 7.82
C ALA A 150 11.99 7.58 7.20
N MET A 151 11.17 8.63 7.24
CA MET A 151 9.84 8.64 6.66
C MET A 151 9.80 9.36 5.32
N PRO A 152 9.13 8.79 4.30
CA PRO A 152 8.96 9.45 3.04
C PRO A 152 7.97 10.62 3.16
N ARG A 153 8.33 11.75 2.58
CA ARG A 153 7.52 12.95 2.46
C ARG A 153 7.60 13.46 1.02
N TRP A 154 6.43 13.70 0.42
CA TRP A 154 6.36 14.30 -0.91
C TRP A 154 6.38 15.83 -0.79
N THR A 155 7.39 16.45 -1.42
CA THR A 155 7.52 17.90 -1.52
C THR A 155 7.01 18.35 -2.88
N GLY A 156 5.96 19.17 -2.88
CA GLY A 156 5.17 19.50 -4.07
C GLY A 156 3.70 19.19 -3.80
N GLY A 157 2.90 20.24 -3.54
CA GLY A 157 1.48 20.09 -3.19
C GLY A 157 0.67 19.49 -4.33
N LYS A 158 -0.34 18.68 -3.95
CA LYS A 158 -1.41 18.03 -4.74
C LYS A 158 -0.99 17.57 -6.15
N GLU A 159 -1.11 16.26 -6.41
CA GLU A 159 -0.96 15.65 -7.75
C GLU A 159 -1.36 16.64 -8.85
N TYR A 160 -0.41 16.98 -9.73
CA TYR A 160 -0.66 17.91 -10.82
C TYR A 160 -1.75 17.32 -11.71
N LYS A 161 -2.99 17.78 -11.52
CA LYS A 161 -4.12 17.37 -12.34
C LYS A 161 -3.93 18.03 -13.70
N LEU A 162 -3.85 17.17 -14.71
CA LEU A 162 -3.73 17.59 -16.08
C LEU A 162 -4.97 18.43 -16.44
N PRO A 163 -4.79 19.66 -16.96
CA PRO A 163 -5.91 20.50 -17.33
C PRO A 163 -6.74 19.80 -18.42
N PHE A 164 -8.05 19.69 -18.22
CA PHE A 164 -9.02 19.05 -19.13
C PHE A 164 -8.98 17.52 -19.22
N TRP A 165 -8.14 16.83 -18.45
CA TRP A 165 -8.04 15.36 -18.44
C TRP A 165 -8.27 14.83 -17.02
N ASN A 166 -9.55 14.68 -16.69
CA ASN A 166 -10.00 14.04 -15.47
C ASN A 166 -10.35 12.55 -15.74
N GLU A 167 -10.59 11.78 -14.68
CA GLU A 167 -10.88 10.34 -14.78
C GLU A 167 -12.02 10.01 -15.75
N SER A 168 -13.01 10.89 -15.88
CA SER A 168 -14.10 10.71 -16.85
C SER A 168 -13.67 11.01 -18.29
N ALA A 169 -12.87 12.06 -18.53
CA ALA A 169 -12.39 12.42 -19.86
C ALA A 169 -11.48 11.33 -20.46
N GLU A 170 -10.64 10.67 -19.66
CA GLU A 170 -9.81 9.56 -20.16
C GLU A 170 -10.68 8.41 -20.68
N GLY A 171 -11.71 8.04 -19.90
CA GLY A 171 -12.64 6.97 -20.27
C GLY A 171 -13.41 7.28 -21.55
N TRP A 172 -13.94 8.50 -21.67
CA TRP A 172 -14.65 8.94 -22.88
C TRP A 172 -13.73 8.99 -24.10
N ALA A 173 -12.51 9.50 -23.97
CA ALA A 173 -11.54 9.52 -25.08
C ALA A 173 -11.24 8.10 -25.59
N TYR A 174 -11.06 7.14 -24.68
CA TYR A 174 -10.88 5.73 -25.04
C TYR A 174 -12.11 5.15 -25.76
N VAL A 175 -13.32 5.36 -25.22
CA VAL A 175 -14.57 4.87 -25.83
C VAL A 175 -14.77 5.45 -27.23
N THR A 176 -14.51 6.74 -27.41
CA THR A 176 -14.60 7.41 -28.71
C THR A 176 -13.63 6.79 -29.72
N VAL A 177 -12.35 6.62 -29.36
CA VAL A 177 -11.36 5.98 -30.27
C VAL A 177 -11.77 4.55 -30.63
N VAL A 178 -12.24 3.76 -29.66
CA VAL A 178 -12.73 2.40 -29.94
C VAL A 178 -13.92 2.43 -30.89
N PHE A 179 -14.88 3.33 -30.68
CA PHE A 179 -16.04 3.48 -31.56
C PHE A 179 -15.63 3.87 -32.98
N THR A 180 -14.71 4.82 -33.13
CA THR A 180 -14.19 5.24 -34.43
C THR A 180 -13.43 4.11 -35.12
N ILE A 181 -12.65 3.29 -34.40
CA ILE A 181 -12.02 2.10 -34.96
C ILE A 181 -13.08 1.08 -35.43
N VAL A 182 -14.13 0.85 -34.64
CA VAL A 182 -15.25 -0.01 -35.06
C VAL A 182 -15.91 0.54 -36.33
N ALA A 183 -16.08 1.87 -36.46
CA ALA A 183 -16.63 2.50 -37.65
C ALA A 183 -15.75 2.32 -38.91
N VAL A 184 -14.43 2.13 -38.75
CA VAL A 184 -13.53 1.77 -39.87
C VAL A 184 -13.79 0.33 -40.35
N PHE A 185 -14.09 -0.59 -39.43
CA PHE A 185 -14.25 -2.02 -39.75
C PHE A 185 -15.70 -2.44 -40.07
N ALA A 186 -16.70 -1.78 -39.49
CA ALA A 186 -18.11 -2.10 -39.70
C ALA A 186 -18.55 -2.16 -41.18
N PRO A 187 -18.05 -1.28 -42.09
CA PRO A 187 -18.42 -1.33 -43.50
C PRO A 187 -17.98 -2.60 -44.23
N PHE A 188 -17.02 -3.37 -43.69
CA PHE A 188 -16.64 -4.69 -44.24
C PHE A 188 -17.66 -5.79 -43.93
N MET A 189 -18.57 -5.56 -42.98
CA MET A 189 -19.62 -6.49 -42.57
C MET A 189 -20.95 -6.23 -43.29
N LEU A 190 -21.01 -5.17 -44.10
CA LEU A 190 -22.18 -4.82 -44.91
C LEU A 190 -22.06 -5.52 -46.27
N GLU A 191 -22.64 -6.71 -46.38
CA GLU A 191 -22.60 -7.55 -47.61
C GLU A 191 -23.27 -6.87 -48.82
N ASP A 192 -24.32 -6.07 -48.59
CA ASP A 192 -25.12 -5.43 -49.64
C ASP A 192 -24.70 -3.99 -49.99
N ALA A 193 -23.63 -3.47 -49.39
CA ALA A 193 -23.21 -2.09 -49.59
C ALA A 193 -22.39 -1.90 -50.90
N THR A 194 -22.70 -0.84 -51.65
CA THR A 194 -21.91 -0.47 -52.85
C THR A 194 -20.46 -0.16 -52.47
N LYS A 195 -19.52 -0.53 -53.35
CA LYS A 195 -18.08 -0.33 -53.13
C LYS A 195 -17.72 1.14 -52.87
N GLU A 196 -18.39 2.05 -53.56
CA GLU A 196 -18.22 3.50 -53.41
C GLU A 196 -18.70 4.02 -52.05
N TYR A 197 -19.89 3.57 -51.60
CA TYR A 197 -20.43 3.91 -50.29
C TYR A 197 -19.53 3.39 -49.17
N ARG A 198 -19.10 2.12 -49.26
CA ARG A 198 -18.18 1.50 -48.29
C ARG A 198 -16.86 2.27 -48.19
N ASN A 199 -16.23 2.58 -49.31
CA ASN A 199 -14.96 3.30 -49.33
C ASN A 199 -15.10 4.73 -48.80
N THR A 200 -16.24 5.39 -49.05
CA THR A 200 -16.52 6.73 -48.53
C THR A 200 -16.60 6.72 -47.01
N ILE A 201 -17.33 5.77 -46.41
CA ILE A 201 -17.41 5.64 -44.95
C ILE A 201 -16.03 5.37 -44.34
N ILE A 202 -15.28 4.41 -44.92
CA ILE A 202 -13.93 4.07 -44.43
C ILE A 202 -13.01 5.29 -44.47
N MET A 203 -13.06 6.08 -45.56
CA MET A 203 -12.24 7.29 -45.69
C MET A 203 -12.55 8.31 -44.59
N TRP A 204 -13.82 8.61 -44.36
CA TRP A 204 -14.25 9.54 -43.30
C TRP A 204 -13.89 9.02 -41.91
N ALA A 205 -14.12 7.73 -41.64
CA ALA A 205 -13.78 7.12 -40.36
C ALA A 205 -12.26 7.14 -40.09
N LEU A 206 -11.43 6.88 -41.11
CA LEU A 206 -9.97 7.00 -41.00
C LEU A 206 -9.52 8.44 -40.79
N ALA A 207 -10.15 9.42 -41.46
CA ALA A 207 -9.86 10.83 -41.25
C ALA A 207 -10.18 11.27 -39.82
N VAL A 208 -11.33 10.87 -39.28
CA VAL A 208 -11.72 11.13 -37.88
C VAL A 208 -10.72 10.48 -36.92
N LEU A 209 -10.37 9.21 -37.15
CA LEU A 209 -9.40 8.49 -36.31
C LEU A 209 -8.01 9.16 -36.31
N ALA A 210 -7.57 9.66 -37.47
CA ALA A 210 -6.30 10.39 -37.57
C ALA A 210 -6.33 11.70 -36.77
N ILE A 211 -7.46 12.43 -36.81
CA ILE A 211 -7.66 13.65 -36.03
C ILE A 211 -7.67 13.33 -34.53
N GLU A 212 -8.38 12.28 -34.11
CA GLU A 212 -8.42 11.83 -32.72
C GLU A 212 -7.02 11.50 -32.19
N PHE A 213 -6.22 10.72 -32.93
CA PHE A 213 -4.85 10.41 -32.53
C PHE A 213 -3.94 11.63 -32.50
N LEU A 214 -4.13 12.60 -33.41
CA LEU A 214 -3.36 13.84 -33.38
C LEU A 214 -3.71 14.67 -32.15
N VAL A 215 -5.00 14.80 -31.81
CA VAL A 215 -5.46 15.53 -30.62
C VAL A 215 -4.97 14.85 -29.34
N ILE A 216 -5.18 13.54 -29.19
CA ILE A 216 -4.75 12.79 -28.01
C ILE A 216 -3.22 12.77 -27.92
N GLY A 217 -2.51 12.55 -29.03
CA GLY A 217 -1.05 12.50 -29.07
C GLY A 217 -0.40 13.83 -28.71
N THR A 218 -0.91 14.94 -29.25
CA THR A 218 -0.44 16.29 -28.88
C THR A 218 -0.74 16.58 -27.42
N TYR A 219 -1.93 16.24 -26.92
CA TYR A 219 -2.27 16.38 -25.51
C TYR A 219 -1.33 15.60 -24.59
N LEU A 220 -1.13 14.31 -24.85
CA LEU A 220 -0.24 13.44 -24.07
C LEU A 220 1.20 13.94 -24.09
N PHE A 221 1.67 14.49 -25.21
CA PHE A 221 3.01 15.08 -25.30
C PHE A 221 3.17 16.28 -24.35
N PHE A 222 2.22 17.22 -24.35
CA PHE A 222 2.25 18.35 -23.41
C PHE A 222 2.06 17.88 -21.96
N ALA A 223 1.16 16.92 -21.74
CA ALA A 223 0.90 16.33 -20.43
C ALA A 223 2.16 15.71 -19.83
N LEU A 224 2.90 14.89 -20.59
CA LEU A 224 4.14 14.27 -20.14
C LEU A 224 5.22 15.31 -19.82
N ARG A 225 5.31 16.40 -20.61
CA ARG A 225 6.23 17.51 -20.32
C ARG A 225 5.86 18.26 -19.04
N LEU A 226 4.58 18.57 -18.85
CA LEU A 226 4.07 19.26 -17.66
C LEU A 226 4.25 18.40 -16.41
N LYS A 227 3.96 17.09 -16.52
CA LYS A 227 4.18 16.11 -15.45
C LYS A 227 5.64 16.05 -15.04
N LYS A 228 6.57 15.97 -16.00
CA LYS A 228 8.02 15.96 -15.69
C LYS A 228 8.48 17.25 -14.98
N LYS A 229 7.87 18.40 -15.29
CA LYS A 229 8.23 19.69 -14.69
C LYS A 229 7.69 19.85 -13.25
N HIS A 230 6.51 19.30 -12.96
CA HIS A 230 5.83 19.44 -11.66
C HIS A 230 5.81 18.13 -10.86
N ASP A 231 6.67 17.16 -11.22
CA ASP A 231 6.70 15.86 -10.55
C ASP A 231 7.06 16.07 -9.06
N PRO A 232 6.25 15.55 -8.11
CA PRO A 232 6.51 15.73 -6.70
C PRO A 232 7.84 15.07 -6.35
N LYS A 233 8.66 15.75 -5.56
CA LYS A 233 9.97 15.23 -5.15
C LYS A 233 9.85 14.48 -3.84
N LEU A 234 10.32 13.24 -3.84
CA LEU A 234 10.41 12.41 -2.64
C LEU A 234 11.59 12.89 -1.78
N VAL A 235 11.29 13.33 -0.56
CA VAL A 235 12.27 13.70 0.47
C VAL A 235 12.08 12.75 1.65
N TYR A 236 13.17 12.36 2.30
CA TYR A 236 13.10 11.55 3.52
C TYR A 236 13.34 12.44 4.74
N GLU A 237 12.37 12.45 5.65
CA GLU A 237 12.50 13.12 6.94
C GLU A 237 13.04 12.12 7.95
N ILE A 238 14.22 12.40 8.51
CA ILE A 238 14.86 11.56 9.52
C ILE A 238 14.42 12.06 10.90
N TYR A 239 13.94 11.15 11.74
CA TYR A 239 13.39 11.50 13.05
C TYR A 239 13.82 10.49 14.13
N PRO A 240 14.08 10.92 15.38
CA PRO A 240 14.45 10.01 16.46
C PRO A 240 13.34 9.00 16.77
N TRP A 241 13.71 7.73 16.94
CA TRP A 241 12.80 6.61 17.23
C TRP A 241 11.97 6.85 18.51
N GLU A 242 12.61 7.33 19.57
CA GLU A 242 11.98 7.54 20.89
C GLU A 242 11.13 8.81 21.00
N LYS A 243 11.02 9.59 19.91
CA LYS A 243 10.12 10.75 19.84
C LYS A 243 8.99 10.52 18.86
N LEU A 244 9.03 9.40 18.12
CA LEU A 244 8.07 9.11 17.07
C LEU A 244 6.70 8.83 17.69
N VAL A 245 5.66 9.51 17.23
CA VAL A 245 4.30 9.23 17.67
C VAL A 245 3.75 8.05 16.88
N ALA A 246 3.22 7.05 17.58
CA ALA A 246 2.63 5.87 16.97
C ALA A 246 1.31 5.58 17.66
N TYR A 247 0.29 5.27 16.86
CA TYR A 247 -1.04 4.97 17.39
C TYR A 247 -1.79 4.01 16.46
N ILE A 248 -2.70 3.25 17.05
CA ILE A 248 -3.66 2.43 16.30
C ILE A 248 -4.97 3.20 16.23
N GLU A 249 -5.48 3.40 15.02
CA GLU A 249 -6.73 4.08 14.77
C GLU A 249 -7.71 3.12 14.09
N THR A 250 -8.92 3.02 14.61
CA THR A 250 -10.03 2.30 13.95
C THR A 250 -10.98 3.32 13.36
N ARG A 251 -10.92 3.49 12.04
CA ARG A 251 -11.78 4.39 11.27
C ARG A 251 -13.04 3.68 10.81
N GLN A 252 -14.15 4.40 10.79
CA GLN A 252 -15.40 3.94 10.20
C GLN A 252 -15.64 4.73 8.91
N ASP A 253 -15.35 4.11 7.77
CA ASP A 253 -15.64 4.74 6.48
C ASP A 253 -17.11 4.47 6.14
N ILE A 254 -17.90 5.53 6.07
CA ILE A 254 -19.31 5.48 5.67
C ILE A 254 -19.38 5.77 4.17
N GLY A 255 -19.35 4.71 3.35
CA GLY A 255 -19.59 4.79 1.91
C GLY A 255 -21.09 4.67 1.57
N PRO A 256 -21.52 5.00 0.33
CA PRO A 256 -22.93 4.96 -0.09
C PRO A 256 -23.61 3.56 -0.06
N GLY A 257 -22.92 2.50 0.36
CA GLY A 257 -23.47 1.14 0.39
C GLY A 257 -22.71 0.10 1.24
N LEU A 258 -21.61 0.46 1.90
CA LEU A 258 -20.91 -0.41 2.85
C LEU A 258 -20.35 0.44 3.99
N MET A 259 -20.66 0.06 5.23
CA MET A 259 -19.88 0.47 6.39
C MET A 259 -18.69 -0.46 6.50
N ALA A 260 -17.49 0.06 6.23
CA ALA A 260 -16.25 -0.69 6.39
C ALA A 260 -15.44 -0.12 7.56
N THR A 261 -15.12 -0.97 8.53
CA THR A 261 -14.24 -0.62 9.63
C THR A 261 -12.81 -0.94 9.24
N HIS A 262 -11.96 0.09 9.15
CA HIS A 262 -10.55 -0.06 8.83
C HIS A 262 -9.70 0.28 10.06
N THR A 263 -8.98 -0.71 10.59
CA THR A 263 -7.97 -0.48 11.63
C THR A 263 -6.58 -0.35 11.04
N VAL A 264 -5.94 0.78 11.33
CA VAL A 264 -4.60 1.15 10.83
C VAL A 264 -3.65 1.45 11.99
N LEU A 265 -2.41 0.98 11.87
CA LEU A 265 -1.29 1.41 12.73
C LEU A 265 -0.59 2.57 12.02
N THR A 266 -0.65 3.77 12.58
CA THR A 266 -0.04 4.96 12.00
C THR A 266 1.22 5.34 12.77
N LEU A 267 2.31 5.51 12.04
CA LEU A 267 3.56 6.10 12.51
C LEU A 267 3.61 7.54 12.01
N ALA A 268 3.75 8.52 12.90
CA ALA A 268 3.68 9.93 12.58
C ALA A 268 4.84 10.72 13.18
N ILE A 269 5.45 11.58 12.36
CA ILE A 269 6.37 12.63 12.81
C ILE A 269 5.52 13.85 13.14
N PRO A 270 5.46 14.32 14.40
CA PRO A 270 4.68 15.50 14.77
C PRO A 270 5.28 16.77 14.15
N LYS A 271 4.45 17.76 13.79
CA LYS A 271 4.96 19.07 13.36
C LYS A 271 5.49 19.85 14.57
N PRO A 272 6.59 20.61 14.42
CA PRO A 272 7.13 21.43 15.51
C PRO A 272 6.15 22.44 16.12
N ASN A 273 5.23 22.98 15.29
CA ASN A 273 4.30 24.04 15.69
C ASN A 273 2.89 23.53 16.04
N ASP A 274 2.59 22.26 15.73
CA ASP A 274 1.29 21.64 15.96
C ASP A 274 1.50 20.13 16.17
N PRO A 275 1.65 19.67 17.42
CA PRO A 275 1.97 18.28 17.70
C PRO A 275 0.78 17.32 17.51
N GLU A 276 -0.44 17.82 17.27
CA GLU A 276 -1.57 16.99 16.86
C GLU A 276 -1.56 16.71 15.35
N SER A 277 -0.89 17.56 14.56
CA SER A 277 -0.73 17.38 13.12
C SER A 277 0.59 16.70 12.75
N ALA A 278 0.53 15.71 11.87
CA ALA A 278 1.71 15.01 11.38
C ALA A 278 2.39 15.76 10.20
N LEU A 279 3.72 15.89 10.27
CA LEU A 279 4.57 16.39 9.18
C LEU A 279 4.72 15.35 8.07
N ALA A 280 4.92 14.10 8.48
CA ALA A 280 4.91 12.91 7.65
C ALA A 280 4.26 11.78 8.45
N ALA A 281 3.44 10.97 7.78
CA ALA A 281 2.78 9.83 8.40
C ALA A 281 2.79 8.64 7.44
N ALA A 282 2.99 7.46 8.01
CA ALA A 282 2.85 6.19 7.30
C ALA A 282 1.85 5.32 8.05
N SER A 283 0.82 4.85 7.35
CA SER A 283 -0.24 4.03 7.92
C SER A 283 -0.17 2.60 7.40
N ILE A 284 -0.19 1.66 8.33
CA ILE A 284 -0.14 0.22 8.09
C ILE A 284 -1.54 -0.35 8.30
N ASN A 285 -2.12 -0.92 7.25
CA ASN A 285 -3.39 -1.64 7.34
C ASN A 285 -3.19 -2.95 8.11
N VAL A 286 -3.75 -3.03 9.32
CA VAL A 286 -3.61 -4.17 10.25
C VAL A 286 -4.92 -4.93 10.46
N GLY A 287 -6.06 -4.35 10.08
CA GLY A 287 -7.38 -4.99 10.09
C GLY A 287 -8.02 -5.08 11.47
N HIS A 288 -7.25 -5.31 12.54
CA HIS A 288 -7.74 -5.37 13.92
C HIS A 288 -6.75 -4.77 14.92
N GLU A 289 -7.22 -4.28 16.07
CA GLU A 289 -6.38 -3.62 17.11
C GLU A 289 -5.26 -4.55 17.61
N THR A 290 -5.58 -5.82 17.89
CA THR A 290 -4.58 -6.83 18.35
C THR A 290 -3.50 -7.10 17.32
N ALA A 291 -3.87 -7.12 16.04
CA ALA A 291 -2.91 -7.25 14.94
C ALA A 291 -2.03 -5.99 14.84
N GLY A 292 -2.60 -4.81 15.09
CA GLY A 292 -1.85 -3.56 15.24
C GLY A 292 -0.80 -3.62 16.34
N LEU A 293 -1.15 -4.14 17.52
CA LEU A 293 -0.21 -4.33 18.63
C LEU A 293 0.91 -5.32 18.26
N ALA A 294 0.57 -6.44 17.62
CA ALA A 294 1.55 -7.43 17.17
C ALA A 294 2.53 -6.87 16.11
N GLN A 295 2.03 -6.05 15.18
CA GLN A 295 2.87 -5.35 14.20
C GLN A 295 3.79 -4.34 14.86
N TRP A 296 3.27 -3.56 15.80
CA TRP A 296 4.07 -2.62 16.60
C TRP A 296 5.18 -3.34 17.37
N GLU A 297 4.88 -4.50 17.98
CA GLU A 297 5.92 -5.32 18.62
C GLU A 297 6.97 -5.82 17.63
N CYS A 298 6.62 -6.18 16.39
CA CYS A 298 7.65 -6.55 15.41
C CYS A 298 8.63 -5.42 15.16
N ILE A 299 8.10 -4.21 14.95
CA ILE A 299 8.90 -3.01 14.70
C ILE A 299 9.80 -2.72 15.91
N ARG A 300 9.23 -2.74 17.13
CA ARG A 300 9.97 -2.48 18.36
C ARG A 300 11.02 -3.55 18.65
N GLN A 301 10.68 -4.84 18.50
CA GLN A 301 11.61 -5.96 18.70
C GLN A 301 12.79 -5.88 17.73
N PHE A 302 12.55 -5.48 16.48
CA PHE A 302 13.64 -5.19 15.54
C PHE A 302 14.56 -4.09 16.05
N MET A 303 14.01 -2.95 16.49
CA MET A 303 14.80 -1.81 16.98
C MET A 303 15.57 -2.13 18.27
N GLU A 304 14.97 -2.87 19.21
CA GLU A 304 15.59 -3.14 20.52
C GLU A 304 16.48 -4.39 20.50
N ASN A 305 15.99 -5.51 19.98
CA ASN A 305 16.64 -6.83 20.09
C ASN A 305 17.30 -7.29 18.78
N GLY A 306 17.06 -6.62 17.66
CA GLY A 306 17.71 -6.88 16.37
C GLY A 306 16.89 -7.75 15.42
N PRO A 307 17.47 -8.15 14.27
CA PRO A 307 16.76 -8.80 13.18
C PRO A 307 16.23 -10.20 13.49
N GLU A 308 16.83 -10.91 14.45
CA GLU A 308 16.40 -12.25 14.86
C GLU A 308 15.09 -12.21 15.66
N ALA A 309 14.77 -11.07 16.30
CA ALA A 309 13.60 -10.92 17.17
C ALA A 309 12.29 -10.59 16.41
N CYS A 310 12.37 -10.29 15.11
CA CYS A 310 11.20 -10.02 14.26
C CYS A 310 11.22 -11.02 13.07
N PRO A 311 10.06 -11.56 12.65
CA PRO A 311 9.93 -12.49 11.52
C PRO A 311 10.72 -12.07 10.27
N ASP A 312 11.10 -13.07 9.48
CA ASP A 312 11.71 -12.85 8.18
C ASP A 312 10.71 -12.29 7.16
N PRO A 313 11.18 -11.45 6.21
CA PRO A 313 10.35 -10.97 5.13
C PRO A 313 9.70 -12.14 4.38
N LYS A 314 8.42 -11.97 4.02
CA LYS A 314 7.72 -12.99 3.26
C LYS A 314 8.30 -13.08 1.85
N ASN A 315 8.95 -14.20 1.53
CA ASN A 315 9.56 -14.43 0.23
C ASN A 315 8.57 -14.84 -0.87
N ASP A 316 7.27 -14.71 -0.64
CA ASP A 316 6.20 -15.17 -1.54
C ASP A 316 6.27 -14.58 -2.95
N GLU A 317 6.77 -13.35 -3.08
CA GLU A 317 6.87 -12.68 -4.37
C GLU A 317 8.11 -13.09 -5.19
N THR A 318 9.06 -13.82 -4.57
CA THR A 318 10.30 -14.23 -5.23
C THR A 318 10.08 -15.42 -6.16
N LEU A 319 10.80 -15.43 -7.29
CA LEU A 319 10.72 -16.51 -8.26
C LEU A 319 11.23 -17.86 -7.71
N VAL A 320 12.21 -17.82 -6.79
CA VAL A 320 12.75 -19.03 -6.13
C VAL A 320 11.68 -19.68 -5.26
N HIS A 321 10.97 -18.90 -4.45
CA HIS A 321 9.92 -19.40 -3.58
C HIS A 321 8.72 -19.92 -4.39
N TYR A 322 8.34 -19.22 -5.47
CA TYR A 322 7.33 -19.69 -6.41
C TYR A 322 7.69 -21.07 -6.99
N LYS A 323 8.93 -21.24 -7.50
CA LYS A 323 9.42 -22.53 -8.02
C LYS A 323 9.38 -23.62 -6.95
N ALA A 324 9.73 -23.30 -5.70
CA ALA A 324 9.63 -24.24 -4.58
C ALA A 324 8.19 -24.66 -4.31
N LYS A 325 7.24 -23.72 -4.24
CA LYS A 325 5.80 -23.99 -4.09
C LYS A 325 5.24 -24.82 -5.25
N CYS A 326 5.70 -24.61 -6.48
CA CYS A 326 5.31 -25.45 -7.62
C CYS A 326 5.83 -26.89 -7.49
N ARG A 327 7.07 -27.07 -7.00
CA ARG A 327 7.63 -28.41 -6.75
C ARG A 327 6.91 -29.12 -5.62
N GLN A 328 6.60 -28.42 -4.53
CA GLN A 328 5.84 -28.96 -3.41
C GLN A 328 4.43 -29.38 -3.84
N ALA A 329 3.71 -28.50 -4.55
CA ALA A 329 2.38 -28.82 -5.07
C ALA A 329 2.36 -30.02 -6.01
N ARG A 330 3.43 -30.27 -6.78
CA ARG A 330 3.55 -31.47 -7.61
C ARG A 330 3.67 -32.76 -6.80
N LYS A 331 4.22 -32.69 -5.58
CA LYS A 331 4.39 -33.84 -4.69
C LYS A 331 3.15 -34.12 -3.85
N GLU A 332 2.47 -33.07 -3.41
CA GLU A 332 1.41 -33.16 -2.39
C GLU A 332 -0.01 -33.20 -2.98
N MET A 333 -0.22 -32.63 -4.17
CA MET A 333 -1.57 -32.55 -4.75
C MET A 333 -1.89 -33.79 -5.59
N SER A 334 -3.14 -34.22 -5.54
CA SER A 334 -3.69 -35.16 -6.52
C SER A 334 -3.77 -34.51 -7.92
N LEU A 335 -3.94 -35.34 -8.95
CA LEU A 335 -3.85 -34.91 -10.35
C LEU A 335 -4.81 -33.78 -10.72
N PHE A 336 -6.09 -33.87 -10.32
CA PHE A 336 -7.11 -32.88 -10.70
C PHE A 336 -6.88 -31.49 -10.08
N PRO A 337 -6.65 -31.34 -8.75
CA PRO A 337 -6.27 -30.05 -8.17
C PRO A 337 -4.97 -29.49 -8.74
N TRP A 338 -3.98 -30.35 -9.02
CA TRP A 338 -2.74 -29.92 -9.65
C TRP A 338 -2.96 -29.37 -11.06
N LEU A 339 -3.80 -30.01 -11.86
CA LEU A 339 -4.17 -29.54 -13.20
C LEU A 339 -4.92 -28.21 -13.12
N GLY A 340 -5.88 -28.07 -12.21
CA GLY A 340 -6.58 -26.81 -11.96
C GLY A 340 -5.61 -25.68 -11.57
N LYS A 341 -4.65 -25.97 -10.68
CA LYS A 341 -3.57 -25.03 -10.36
C LYS A 341 -2.75 -24.65 -11.59
N LYS A 342 -2.42 -25.61 -12.47
CA LYS A 342 -1.64 -25.34 -13.68
C LYS A 342 -2.39 -24.46 -14.67
N VAL A 343 -3.69 -24.68 -14.85
CA VAL A 343 -4.55 -23.82 -15.66
C VAL A 343 -4.58 -22.41 -15.08
N GLY A 344 -4.73 -22.26 -13.75
CA GLY A 344 -4.67 -20.96 -13.08
C GLY A 344 -3.31 -20.28 -13.21
N ASP A 345 -2.21 -21.01 -13.00
CA ASP A 345 -0.84 -20.50 -13.14
C ASP A 345 -0.55 -20.03 -14.57
N TRP A 346 -1.09 -20.73 -15.58
CA TRP A 346 -1.03 -20.31 -16.98
C TRP A 346 -1.91 -19.07 -17.22
N PHE A 347 -3.17 -19.08 -16.77
CA PHE A 347 -4.10 -17.98 -16.99
C PHE A 347 -3.62 -16.65 -16.39
N PHE A 348 -3.03 -16.66 -15.19
CA PHE A 348 -2.43 -15.47 -14.59
C PHE A 348 -0.96 -15.25 -14.99
N GLN A 349 -0.42 -16.10 -15.86
CA GLN A 349 0.99 -16.11 -16.28
C GLN A 349 1.94 -15.95 -15.08
N ARG A 350 1.67 -16.69 -13.99
CA ARG A 350 2.30 -16.46 -12.68
C ARG A 350 3.81 -16.44 -12.71
N TYR A 351 4.40 -17.29 -13.56
CA TYR A 351 5.85 -17.29 -13.76
C TYR A 351 6.38 -15.93 -14.25
N LEU A 352 5.74 -15.34 -15.27
CA LEU A 352 6.08 -14.01 -15.79
C LEU A 352 5.74 -12.93 -14.77
N ALA A 353 4.65 -13.07 -14.01
CA ALA A 353 4.29 -12.13 -12.95
C ALA A 353 5.40 -12.02 -11.91
N HIS A 354 5.94 -13.15 -11.44
CA HIS A 354 7.09 -13.17 -10.52
C HIS A 354 8.35 -12.53 -11.12
N ILE A 355 8.64 -12.76 -12.40
CA ILE A 355 9.79 -12.11 -13.08
C ILE A 355 9.61 -10.59 -13.10
N ILE A 356 8.43 -10.11 -13.50
CA ILE A 356 8.14 -8.68 -13.57
C ILE A 356 8.20 -8.05 -12.19
N THR A 357 7.61 -8.68 -11.18
CA THR A 357 7.61 -8.18 -9.80
C THR A 357 9.02 -8.14 -9.22
N GLU A 358 9.82 -9.20 -9.37
CA GLU A 358 11.19 -9.22 -8.91
C GLU A 358 12.05 -8.15 -9.61
N ARG A 359 11.85 -7.95 -10.93
CA ARG A 359 12.51 -6.87 -11.68
C ARG A 359 12.09 -5.48 -11.18
N ARG A 360 10.80 -5.25 -10.90
CA ARG A 360 10.29 -3.97 -10.35
C ARG A 360 10.92 -3.66 -9.01
N ILE A 361 10.99 -4.64 -8.11
CA ILE A 361 11.58 -4.49 -6.78
C ILE A 361 13.08 -4.21 -6.89
N LYS A 362 13.81 -4.97 -7.71
CA LYS A 362 15.28 -4.82 -7.84
C LYS A 362 15.70 -3.56 -8.60
N THR A 363 14.91 -3.09 -9.56
CA THR A 363 15.32 -1.97 -10.41
C THR A 363 14.58 -0.68 -10.07
N LEU A 364 13.24 -0.69 -10.13
CA LEU A 364 12.45 0.53 -9.96
C LEU A 364 12.44 1.00 -8.51
N ALA A 365 12.18 0.09 -7.55
CA ALA A 365 12.11 0.47 -6.14
C ALA A 365 13.46 0.92 -5.57
N LEU A 366 14.58 0.38 -6.06
CA LEU A 366 15.91 0.83 -5.64
C LEU A 366 16.30 2.16 -6.31
N LYS A 367 15.97 2.34 -7.59
CA LYS A 367 16.31 3.56 -8.34
C LYS A 367 15.49 4.78 -7.89
N SER A 368 14.30 4.57 -7.31
CA SER A 368 13.47 5.66 -6.78
C SER A 368 13.93 6.19 -5.42
N LEU A 369 14.84 5.50 -4.72
CA LEU A 369 15.33 5.94 -3.41
C LEU A 369 16.41 7.02 -3.58
N PRO A 370 16.31 8.15 -2.85
CA PRO A 370 17.37 9.18 -2.85
C PRO A 370 18.70 8.62 -2.37
N GLU A 371 19.81 9.12 -2.93
CA GLU A 371 21.16 8.72 -2.53
C GLU A 371 21.46 9.04 -1.06
N GLU A 372 20.86 10.10 -0.53
CA GLU A 372 20.94 10.50 0.88
C GLU A 372 20.47 9.38 1.82
N LEU A 373 19.35 8.72 1.50
CA LEU A 373 18.85 7.59 2.29
C LEU A 373 19.80 6.40 2.23
N LYS A 374 20.43 6.16 1.08
CA LYS A 374 21.42 5.10 0.90
C LYS A 374 22.65 5.35 1.78
N ALA A 375 23.17 6.58 1.77
CA ALA A 375 24.29 6.99 2.61
C ALA A 375 23.96 6.88 4.11
N TRP A 376 22.78 7.36 4.53
CA TRP A 376 22.31 7.26 5.91
C TRP A 376 22.15 5.81 6.39
N SER A 377 21.77 4.89 5.49
CA SER A 377 21.59 3.46 5.78
C SER A 377 22.88 2.63 5.87
N ALA A 378 24.05 3.24 5.66
CA ALA A 378 25.32 2.55 5.81
C ALA A 378 25.52 2.04 7.25
N PRO A 379 26.09 0.83 7.45
CA PRO A 379 26.31 0.27 8.78
C PRO A 379 27.29 1.12 9.57
N LEU A 380 26.98 1.35 10.85
CA LEU A 380 27.86 2.02 11.79
C LEU A 380 28.66 0.98 12.61
N PRO A 381 29.90 1.30 13.02
CA PRO A 381 30.64 0.51 14.01
C PRO A 381 29.82 0.34 15.30
N LYS A 382 29.98 -0.81 15.98
CA LYS A 382 29.19 -1.16 17.17
C LYS A 382 29.35 -0.15 18.31
N GLU A 383 30.50 0.50 18.36
CA GLU A 383 30.86 1.51 19.36
C GLU A 383 30.04 2.80 19.19
N GLN A 384 29.55 3.06 17.97
CA GLN A 384 28.77 4.26 17.63
C GLN A 384 27.25 4.00 17.65
N TRP A 385 26.82 2.82 18.10
CA TRP A 385 25.40 2.51 18.16
C TRP A 385 24.72 3.32 19.27
N ALA A 386 23.65 4.01 18.90
CA ALA A 386 22.81 4.72 19.84
C ALA A 386 22.17 3.72 20.82
N LYS A 387 22.18 4.07 22.11
CA LYS A 387 21.61 3.25 23.19
C LYS A 387 20.20 3.74 23.55
N PRO A 388 19.31 2.87 24.06
CA PRO A 388 18.01 3.27 24.58
C PRO A 388 18.16 4.28 25.73
N SER A 389 17.25 5.25 25.82
CA SER A 389 17.22 6.16 26.97
C SER A 389 16.84 5.46 28.27
N GLU A 390 17.26 6.04 29.40
CA GLU A 390 16.94 5.53 30.74
C GLU A 390 15.43 5.56 31.02
N ALA A 391 14.72 6.58 30.51
CA ALA A 391 13.27 6.70 30.61
C ALA A 391 12.57 5.51 29.95
N LEU A 392 12.97 5.18 28.71
CA LEU A 392 12.41 4.04 27.97
C LEU A 392 12.73 2.70 28.66
N LEU A 393 13.93 2.53 29.21
CA LEU A 393 14.29 1.32 29.96
C LEU A 393 13.44 1.17 31.23
N SER A 394 13.25 2.26 31.97
CA SER A 394 12.38 2.29 33.16
C SER A 394 10.93 1.96 32.80
N LEU A 395 10.40 2.55 31.74
CA LEU A 395 9.05 2.29 31.25
C LEU A 395 8.86 0.81 30.88
N ASN A 396 9.78 0.25 30.08
CA ASN A 396 9.71 -1.15 29.67
C ASN A 396 9.79 -2.13 30.86
N GLN A 397 10.61 -1.83 31.87
CA GLN A 397 10.65 -2.64 33.09
C GLN A 397 9.34 -2.57 33.88
N GLN A 398 8.70 -1.41 33.95
CA GLN A 398 7.42 -1.24 34.62
C GLN A 398 6.32 -2.04 33.94
N LEU A 399 6.26 -1.99 32.60
CA LEU A 399 5.31 -2.74 31.79
C LEU A 399 5.54 -4.25 31.86
N ALA A 400 6.80 -4.71 31.81
CA ALA A 400 7.13 -6.13 31.97
C ALA A 400 6.61 -6.70 33.29
N ARG A 401 6.83 -5.98 34.41
CA ARG A 401 6.29 -6.37 35.74
C ARG A 401 4.76 -6.35 35.79
N ALA A 402 4.11 -5.53 34.97
CA ALA A 402 2.65 -5.50 34.87
C ALA A 402 2.12 -6.73 34.12
N TYR A 403 2.78 -7.11 33.02
CA TYR A 403 2.41 -8.28 32.22
C TYR A 403 2.61 -9.59 32.98
N GLU A 404 3.69 -9.70 33.77
CA GLU A 404 3.91 -10.84 34.68
C GLU A 404 2.76 -11.03 35.70
N ARG A 405 2.06 -9.95 36.05
CA ARG A 405 0.90 -9.98 36.96
C ARG A 405 -0.41 -10.31 36.24
N GLY A 406 -0.36 -10.61 34.94
CA GLY A 406 -1.52 -11.00 34.13
C GLY A 406 -2.32 -9.84 33.53
N LEU A 407 -1.84 -8.60 33.67
CA LEU A 407 -2.49 -7.43 33.07
C LEU A 407 -2.16 -7.39 31.57
N LYS A 408 -3.10 -6.95 30.70
CA LYS A 408 -2.89 -6.82 29.24
C LYS A 408 -2.93 -5.36 28.80
N PHE A 409 -2.07 -4.97 27.85
CA PHE A 409 -1.93 -3.58 27.38
C PHE A 409 -3.27 -2.93 27.01
N THR A 410 -4.16 -3.68 26.36
CA THR A 410 -5.50 -3.21 25.95
C THR A 410 -6.42 -2.80 27.11
N GLN A 411 -6.17 -3.30 28.32
CA GLN A 411 -6.98 -3.10 29.53
C GLN A 411 -6.40 -2.05 30.48
N MET A 412 -5.24 -1.46 30.16
CA MET A 412 -4.42 -0.70 31.13
C MET A 412 -4.73 0.78 31.25
N GLY A 413 -5.33 1.40 30.23
CA GLY A 413 -5.45 2.87 30.16
C GLY A 413 -4.08 3.57 30.09
N PRO A 414 -4.00 4.90 30.36
CA PRO A 414 -2.75 5.65 30.38
C PRO A 414 -1.77 5.15 31.45
N VAL A 415 -0.48 5.07 31.12
CA VAL A 415 0.57 4.57 32.02
C VAL A 415 0.79 5.44 33.27
N SER A 416 0.56 6.75 33.19
CA SER A 416 0.67 7.73 34.27
C SER A 416 -0.28 7.40 35.44
N GLY A 417 -1.50 6.95 35.11
CA GLY A 417 -2.51 6.52 36.08
C GLY A 417 -2.06 5.33 36.96
N TRP A 418 -1.00 4.63 36.57
CA TRP A 418 -0.45 3.50 37.33
C TRP A 418 0.43 3.93 38.49
N GLN A 419 1.13 5.07 38.35
CA GLN A 419 1.96 5.62 39.42
C GLN A 419 1.07 6.12 40.56
N ALA A 420 0.03 6.90 40.22
CA ALA A 420 -0.96 7.41 41.16
C ALA A 420 -1.65 6.28 41.95
N GLY A 421 -2.14 5.22 41.28
CA GLY A 421 -2.79 4.10 41.96
C GLY A 421 -1.85 3.26 42.84
N ARG A 422 -0.54 3.26 42.56
CA ARG A 422 0.47 2.59 43.38
C ARG A 422 0.82 3.43 44.61
N GLU A 423 0.94 4.74 44.46
CA GLU A 423 1.14 5.70 45.55
C GLU A 423 -0.06 5.73 46.49
N GLU A 424 -1.28 5.74 45.97
CA GLU A 424 -2.51 5.63 46.79
C GLU A 424 -2.56 4.31 47.57
N LYS A 425 -2.25 3.17 46.94
CA LYS A 425 -2.20 1.86 47.63
C LYS A 425 -1.08 1.79 48.68
N GLN A 426 0.06 2.43 48.43
CA GLN A 426 1.14 2.53 49.43
C GLN A 426 0.78 3.49 50.56
N GLN A 427 0.13 4.62 50.28
CA GLN A 427 -0.38 5.56 51.29
C GLN A 427 -1.48 4.93 52.13
N GLN A 428 -2.43 4.19 51.55
CA GLN A 428 -3.45 3.43 52.31
C GLN A 428 -2.83 2.36 53.21
N LYS A 429 -1.79 1.65 52.73
CA LYS A 429 -1.06 0.68 53.57
C LYS A 429 -0.27 1.36 54.69
N ARG A 430 0.37 2.49 54.43
CA ARG A 430 1.08 3.30 55.46
C ARG A 430 0.11 3.92 56.47
N GLY A 431 -1.06 4.38 56.03
CA GLY A 431 -2.14 4.88 56.87
C GLY A 431 -2.74 3.79 57.77
N ARG A 432 -3.02 2.60 57.23
CA ARG A 432 -3.49 1.44 58.02
C ARG A 432 -2.44 0.91 59.01
N GLY A 433 -1.14 1.06 58.72
CA GLY A 433 -0.06 0.72 59.65
C GLY A 433 0.08 1.69 60.82
N ARG A 434 -0.35 2.95 60.67
CA ARG A 434 -0.29 3.99 61.72
C ARG A 434 -1.44 3.94 62.72
N PHE A 435 -2.54 3.27 62.40
CA PHE A 435 -3.68 3.03 63.30
C PHE A 435 -3.58 1.70 64.08
N ARG A 436 -2.45 1.01 64.00
CA ARG A 436 -2.22 -0.30 64.65
C ARG A 436 -0.98 -0.35 65.54
N ALA A 437 -0.45 0.80 65.94
CA ALA A 437 0.62 0.94 66.92
C ALA A 437 0.06 1.52 68.22
#